data_AF-A0A355FRY7-F1
#
_entry.id   AF-A0A355FRY7-F1
#
_cell.length_a   1.000
_cell.length_b   1.000
_cell.length_c   1.000
_cell.angle_alpha   90.00
_cell.angle_beta   90.00
_cell.angle_gamma   90.00
#
_symmetry.space_group_name_H-M   'P 1'
#
loop_
_entity.id
_entity.type
_entity.pdbx_description
1 polymer ?
#
loop_
_entity_poly.entity_id
_entity_poly.type
_entity_poly.pdbx_seq_one_letter_code
_entity_poly.pdbx_strand_id
1 'polypeptide(L)' 'SGLFSLVIIIPSLAVFVRRLHDVGRSGWWFLIYFTIIGIFVLLYWLFQDSEPGDNKWGSNPKGQGAWTSHG' A
#
# COMPACT_ATOMS: atom_id res chain seq x y z
N SER A 1 -1.36 29.74 -3.92
CA SER A 1 -1.56 28.62 -4.87
C SER A 1 -0.67 27.41 -4.57
N GLY A 2 0.63 27.56 -4.32
CA GLY A 2 1.53 26.41 -4.09
C GLY A 2 1.30 25.60 -2.81
N LEU A 3 0.90 26.23 -1.69
CA LEU A 3 0.66 25.54 -0.42
C LEU A 3 -0.45 24.48 -0.49
N PHE A 4 -1.51 24.74 -1.24
CA PHE A 4 -2.61 23.80 -1.43
C PHE A 4 -2.16 22.51 -2.13
N SER A 5 -1.27 22.64 -3.12
CA SER A 5 -0.69 21.48 -3.81
C SER A 5 0.13 20.61 -2.86
N LEU A 6 0.95 21.19 -1.98
CA LEU A 6 1.73 20.41 -1.00
C LEU A 6 0.84 19.67 0.00
N VAL A 7 -0.24 20.32 0.47
CA VAL A 7 -1.21 19.72 1.40
C VAL A 7 -1.89 18.49 0.80
N ILE A 8 -2.03 18.40 -0.53
CA ILE A 8 -2.63 17.26 -1.22
C ILE A 8 -1.58 16.20 -1.60
N ILE A 9 -0.37 16.62 -2.00
CA ILE A 9 0.67 15.69 -2.46
C ILE A 9 1.15 14.78 -1.32
N ILE A 10 1.34 15.32 -0.12
CA ILE A 10 1.81 14.55 1.05
C ILE A 10 0.86 13.39 1.39
N PRO A 11 -0.45 13.59 1.63
CA PRO A 11 -1.36 12.50 1.93
C PRO A 11 -1.54 11.55 0.73
N SER A 12 -1.50 12.05 -0.50
CA SER A 12 -1.58 11.19 -1.70
C SER A 12 -0.40 10.20 -1.76
N LEU A 13 0.82 10.70 -1.55
CA LEU A 13 2.02 9.86 -1.50
C LEU A 13 1.98 8.87 -0.34
N ALA A 14 1.51 9.32 0.84
CA ALA A 14 1.36 8.47 2.01
C ALA A 14 0.42 7.28 1.77
N VAL A 15 -0.71 7.50 1.07
CA VAL A 15 -1.65 6.43 0.71
C VAL A 15 -1.01 5.41 -0.24
N PHE A 16 -0.25 5.86 -1.26
CA PHE A 16 0.46 4.94 -2.15
C PHE A 16 1.49 4.09 -1.43
N VAL A 17 2.28 4.70 -0.54
CA VAL A 17 3.26 3.98 0.28
C VAL A 17 2.57 2.96 1.19
N ARG A 18 1.42 3.31 1.80
CA ARG A 18 0.63 2.37 2.60
C ARG A 18 0.14 1.19 1.77
N ARG A 19 -0.39 1.40 0.56
CA ARG A 19 -0.82 0.30 -0.31
C ARG A 19 0.32 -0.62 -0.71
N LEU A 20 1.50 -0.08 -1.00
CA LEU A 20 2.70 -0.89 -1.25
C LEU A 20 3.09 -1.72 -0.02
N HIS A 21 2.99 -1.14 1.18
CA HIS A 21 3.26 -1.86 2.42
C HIS A 21 2.22 -2.96 2.68
N ASP A 22 0.94 -2.71 2.39
CA ASP A 22 -0.14 -3.69 2.54
C ASP A 22 0.12 -4.97 1.71
N VAL A 23 0.81 -4.85 0.56
CA VAL A 23 1.19 -5.97 -0.33
C VAL A 23 2.64 -6.46 -0.12
N GLY A 24 3.25 -6.13 1.02
CA GLY A 24 4.59 -6.62 1.41
C GLY A 24 5.78 -5.89 0.76
N ARG A 25 5.53 -4.90 -0.10
CA ARG A 25 6.57 -4.12 -0.79
C ARG A 25 7.02 -2.92 0.07
N SER A 26 8.22 -2.41 -0.18
CA SER A 26 8.70 -1.17 0.44
C SER A 26 8.16 0.05 -0.30
N GLY A 27 7.95 1.17 0.40
CA GLY A 27 7.53 2.44 -0.22
C GLY A 27 8.46 2.95 -1.33
N TRP A 28 9.75 2.55 -1.31
CA TRP A 28 10.73 2.87 -2.35
C TRP A 28 10.34 2.36 -3.74
N TRP A 29 9.52 1.32 -3.83
CA TRP A 29 9.00 0.85 -5.10
C TRP A 29 8.14 1.88 -5.81
N PHE A 30 7.59 2.89 -5.13
CA PHE A 30 6.87 3.98 -5.79
C PHE A 30 7.73 4.72 -6.83
N LEU A 31 9.06 4.76 -6.66
CA LEU A 31 9.97 5.42 -7.61
C LEU A 31 9.93 4.82 -9.01
N ILE A 32 9.50 3.57 -9.18
CA ILE A 32 9.38 2.97 -10.50
C ILE A 32 8.31 3.66 -11.36
N TYR A 33 7.42 4.44 -10.76
CA TYR A 33 6.44 5.28 -11.46
C TYR A 33 7.07 6.12 -12.58
N PHE A 34 8.30 6.60 -12.38
CA PHE A 34 9.02 7.44 -13.35
C PHE A 34 9.52 6.69 -14.59
N THR A 35 9.47 5.35 -14.61
CA THR A 35 9.99 4.54 -15.73
C THR A 35 8.96 4.26 -16.82
N ILE A 36 7.73 4.79 -16.70
CA ILE A 36 6.55 4.52 -17.54
C ILE A 36 6.07 3.05 -17.45
N ILE A 37 6.96 2.09 -17.69
CA ILE A 37 6.69 0.64 -17.51
C ILE A 37 6.31 0.35 -16.05
N GLY A 38 6.98 0.99 -15.10
CA GLY A 38 6.69 0.83 -13.68
C GLY A 38 5.27 1.27 -13.28
N ILE A 39 4.56 2.07 -14.08
CA ILE A 39 3.15 2.40 -13.83
C ILE A 39 2.30 1.13 -13.87
N PHE A 40 2.54 0.23 -14.84
CA PHE A 40 1.79 -1.02 -14.93
C PHE A 40 2.07 -1.96 -13.74
N VAL A 41 3.33 -1.99 -13.27
CA VAL A 41 3.72 -2.76 -12.08
C VAL A 41 3.05 -2.21 -10.82
N LEU A 42 3.02 -0.88 -10.66
CA LEU A 42 2.34 -0.23 -9.53
C LEU A 42 0.83 -0.44 -9.58
N LEU A 43 0.21 -0.37 -10.77
CA LEU A 43 -1.20 -0.66 -10.95
C LEU A 43 -1.52 -2.10 -10.56
N TYR A 44 -0.70 -3.06 -11.01
CA TYR A 44 -0.85 -4.46 -10.63
C TYR A 44 -0.84 -4.64 -9.10
N TRP A 45 0.12 -4.02 -8.40
CA TRP A 45 0.18 -4.06 -6.93
C TRP A 45 -0.95 -3.29 -6.25
N LEU A 46 -1.52 -2.27 -6.89
CA LEU A 46 -2.63 -1.51 -6.32
C LEU A 46 -3.91 -2.35 -6.24
N PHE A 47 -4.14 -3.19 -7.25
CA PHE A 47 -5.26 -4.13 -7.32
C PHE A 47 -5.01 -5.45 -6.60
N GLN A 48 -3.77 -5.72 -6.20
CA GLN A 48 -3.44 -6.92 -5.44
C GLN A 48 -4.05 -6.85 -4.03
N ASP A 49 -4.57 -7.98 -3.57
CA ASP A 49 -4.99 -8.11 -2.19
C ASP A 49 -3.80 -7.95 -1.24
N SER A 50 -4.07 -7.36 -0.07
CA SER A 50 -3.09 -7.25 1.00
C SER A 50 -2.61 -8.64 1.44
N GLU A 51 -1.35 -8.75 1.87
CA GLU A 51 -0.82 -10.04 2.35
C GLU A 51 -1.71 -10.61 3.48
N PRO A 52 -2.12 -11.89 3.40
CA PRO A 52 -2.91 -12.52 4.44
C PRO A 52 -2.03 -12.79 5.67
N GLY A 53 -2.55 -12.50 6.87
CA GLY A 53 -1.85 -12.66 8.14
C GLY A 53 -1.05 -11.43 8.58
N ASP A 54 -0.04 -11.63 9.39
CA ASP A 54 0.86 -10.57 9.85
C ASP A 54 1.96 -10.33 8.82
N ASN A 55 2.10 -9.09 8.35
CA ASN A 55 3.25 -8.69 7.54
C ASN A 55 4.24 -7.87 8.38
N LYS A 56 5.42 -7.59 7.83
CA LYS A 56 6.48 -6.79 8.51
C LYS A 56 6.06 -5.36 8.90
N TRP A 57 4.90 -4.91 8.45
CA TRP A 57 4.33 -3.58 8.69
C TRP A 57 3.12 -3.60 9.63
N GLY A 58 2.63 -4.78 10.02
CA GLY A 58 1.54 -4.97 10.97
C GLY A 58 0.58 -6.10 10.58
N SER A 59 -0.33 -6.39 11.51
CA SER A 59 -1.38 -7.39 11.32
C SER A 59 -2.44 -6.95 10.33
N ASN A 60 -2.78 -7.80 9.36
CA ASN A 60 -3.94 -7.58 8.51
C ASN A 60 -5.23 -7.93 9.28
N PRO A 61 -6.14 -6.98 9.53
CA PRO A 61 -7.37 -7.22 10.29
C PRO A 61 -8.32 -8.20 9.59
N LYS A 62 -8.17 -8.42 8.27
CA LYS A 62 -8.94 -9.43 7.54
C LYS A 62 -8.61 -10.87 7.95
N GLY A 63 -7.51 -11.10 8.69
CA GLY A 63 -7.10 -12.42 9.18
C GLY A 63 -7.44 -12.72 10.65
N GLN A 64 -7.89 -11.73 11.43
CA GLN A 64 -8.01 -11.86 12.89
C GLN A 64 -9.47 -12.00 13.41
N GLY A 65 -10.49 -11.99 12.55
CA GLY A 65 -11.85 -11.65 12.99
C GLY A 65 -13.05 -12.51 12.57
N ALA A 66 -12.94 -13.79 12.17
CA ALA A 66 -14.19 -14.51 11.80
C ALA A 66 -14.35 -16.00 12.15
N TRP A 67 -13.32 -16.81 12.40
CA TRP A 67 -13.56 -18.26 12.55
C TRP A 67 -12.65 -19.05 13.52
N THR A 68 -11.74 -18.41 14.28
CA THR A 68 -10.74 -19.18 15.07
C THR A 68 -10.72 -18.91 16.58
N SER A 69 -11.71 -18.20 17.14
CA SER A 69 -11.79 -17.95 18.58
C SER A 69 -12.86 -18.75 19.34
N HIS A 70 -13.49 -19.76 18.72
CA HIS A 70 -14.36 -20.71 19.42
C HIS A 70 -13.94 -22.13 19.02
N GLY A 71 -13.63 -22.94 20.05
CA GLY A 71 -13.07 -24.29 19.91
C GLY A 71 -14.06 -25.39 19.55
#